data_AF-A0A5D0S0U1-F1
#
_entry.id   AF-A0A5D0S0U1-F1
#
_cell.length_a   1.000
_cell.length_b   1.000
_cell.length_c   1.000
_cell.angle_alpha   90.00
_cell.angle_beta   90.00
_cell.angle_gamma   90.00
#
_symmetry.space_group_name_H-M   'P 1'
#
loop_
_entity.id
_entity.type
_entity.pdbx_description
1 polymer ?
#
loop_
_entity_poly.entity_id
_entity_poly.type
_entity_poly.pdbx_seq_one_letter_code
_entity_poly.pdbx_strand_id
1 'polypeptide(L)'
;MTYLILLIALVTRFFLSPLFYFLIAVGLCILFIVYRRNVSYNMLKLAPVLFVAAETIAIFMGMGSGGYIFGTVVCIITLLLGMGEERKKQLFIEEIGYNDRETRKNVRTLQYTFGEVKYVEKVKMSESQVLLTDEIMYFSVNIPKNKDRVIIEVPYVDIRDIYIKETVTTNKLYLPRMRDLFIPIRNVRNIGKPEIRDYFMIVKTSDNLYTFYEEAAVILKFQEKLQELAS
;
A
#
# COMPACT_ATOMS: atom_id res chain seq x y z
N MET A 1 -2.14 -10.49 19.82
CA MET A 1 -3.12 -9.39 19.89
C MET A 1 -4.01 -9.33 18.64
N THR A 2 -3.47 -9.23 17.43
CA THR A 2 -4.25 -9.16 16.17
C THR A 2 -5.14 -10.37 15.91
N TYR A 3 -4.68 -11.58 16.21
CA TYR A 3 -5.51 -12.80 16.10
C TYR A 3 -6.73 -12.77 17.04
N LEU A 4 -6.58 -12.18 18.22
CA LEU A 4 -7.64 -12.06 19.22
C LEU A 4 -8.73 -11.08 18.76
N ILE A 5 -8.35 -9.98 18.09
CA ILE A 5 -9.30 -9.03 17.49
C ILE A 5 -10.20 -9.74 16.47
N LEU A 6 -9.61 -10.57 15.60
CA LEU A 6 -10.35 -11.32 14.59
C LEU A 6 -11.26 -12.37 15.22
N LEU A 7 -10.79 -13.07 16.26
CA LEU A 7 -11.60 -14.04 16.98
C LEU A 7 -12.79 -13.39 17.69
N ILE A 8 -12.59 -12.24 18.36
CA ILE A 8 -13.68 -11.49 18.98
C ILE A 8 -14.71 -11.07 17.92
N ALA A 9 -14.26 -10.59 16.76
CA ALA A 9 -15.14 -10.18 15.66
C ALA A 9 -15.99 -11.34 15.10
N LEU A 10 -15.48 -12.57 15.14
CA LEU A 10 -16.24 -13.77 14.76
C LEU A 10 -17.22 -14.18 15.87
N VAL A 11 -16.79 -14.14 17.13
CA VAL A 11 -17.62 -14.57 18.27
C VAL A 11 -18.82 -13.64 18.47
N THR A 12 -18.66 -12.34 18.23
CA THR A 12 -19.77 -11.37 18.36
C THR A 12 -21.01 -11.74 17.53
N ARG A 13 -20.83 -12.51 16.45
CA ARG A 13 -21.92 -13.04 15.60
C ARG A 13 -22.95 -13.87 16.36
N PHE A 14 -22.54 -14.55 17.44
CA PHE A 14 -23.39 -15.49 18.18
C PHE A 14 -24.08 -14.84 19.39
N PHE A 15 -23.58 -13.69 19.86
CA PHE A 15 -24.07 -13.05 21.09
C PHE A 15 -24.81 -11.73 20.87
N LEU A 16 -24.52 -11.02 19.77
CA LEU A 16 -25.10 -9.71 19.51
C LEU A 16 -26.29 -9.78 18.56
N SER A 17 -27.20 -8.82 18.66
CA SER A 17 -28.24 -8.60 17.66
C SER A 17 -27.62 -8.14 16.32
N PRO A 18 -28.33 -8.27 15.18
CA PRO A 18 -27.75 -8.01 13.86
C PRO A 18 -27.12 -6.61 13.71
N LEU A 19 -27.74 -5.59 14.31
CA LEU A 19 -27.24 -4.20 14.25
C LEU A 19 -25.94 -4.02 15.04
N PHE A 20 -25.89 -4.54 16.27
CA PHE A 20 -24.70 -4.44 17.11
C PHE A 20 -23.57 -5.32 16.59
N TYR A 21 -23.89 -6.49 16.02
CA TYR A 21 -22.93 -7.32 15.30
C TYR A 21 -22.27 -6.53 14.17
N PHE A 22 -23.05 -5.89 13.30
CA PHE A 22 -22.52 -5.09 12.20
C PHE A 22 -21.53 -4.02 12.68
N LEU A 23 -21.93 -3.19 13.65
CA LEU A 23 -21.10 -2.09 14.13
C LEU A 23 -19.79 -2.58 14.76
N ILE A 24 -19.87 -3.60 15.62
CA ILE A 24 -18.70 -4.10 16.35
C ILE A 24 -17.79 -4.93 15.45
N ALA A 25 -18.34 -5.84 14.64
CA ALA A 25 -17.54 -6.71 13.77
C ALA A 25 -16.81 -5.91 12.69
N VAL A 26 -17.47 -4.93 12.06
CA VAL A 26 -16.83 -4.06 11.07
C VAL A 26 -15.74 -3.20 11.72
N GLY A 27 -16.01 -2.61 12.88
CA GLY A 27 -15.02 -1.84 13.64
C GLY A 27 -13.77 -2.67 13.98
N LEU A 28 -13.97 -3.91 14.44
CA LEU A 28 -12.87 -4.84 14.73
C LEU A 28 -12.12 -5.28 13.46
N CYS A 29 -12.81 -5.47 12.33
CA CYS A 29 -12.15 -5.76 11.04
C CYS A 29 -11.28 -4.58 10.59
N ILE A 30 -11.75 -3.34 10.74
CA ILE A 30 -10.95 -2.14 10.46
C ILE A 30 -9.72 -2.09 11.36
N LEU A 31 -9.88 -2.32 12.67
CA LEU A 31 -8.74 -2.37 13.60
C LEU A 31 -7.75 -3.47 13.21
N PHE A 32 -8.22 -4.66 12.87
CA PHE A 32 -7.38 -5.76 12.40
C PHE A 32 -6.56 -5.34 11.16
N ILE A 33 -7.19 -4.66 10.21
CA ILE A 33 -6.53 -4.13 9.01
C ILE A 33 -5.50 -3.06 9.35
N VAL A 34 -5.76 -2.17 10.30
CA VAL A 34 -4.78 -1.15 10.73
C VAL A 34 -3.54 -1.82 11.35
N TYR A 35 -3.75 -2.85 12.17
CA TYR A 35 -2.66 -3.59 12.82
C TYR A 35 -2.06 -4.74 11.97
N ARG A 36 -2.48 -4.87 10.69
CA ARG A 36 -2.09 -5.98 9.80
C ARG A 36 -0.61 -6.13 9.52
N ARG A 37 0.17 -5.05 9.69
CA ARG A 37 1.64 -5.04 9.48
C ARG A 37 2.35 -6.14 10.28
N ASN A 38 1.73 -6.59 11.37
CA ASN A 38 2.23 -7.64 12.24
C ASN A 38 1.56 -9.02 12.04
N VAL A 39 0.94 -9.28 10.90
CA VAL A 39 0.23 -10.54 10.65
C VAL A 39 0.81 -11.24 9.43
N SER A 40 0.92 -12.58 9.46
CA SER A 40 1.38 -13.35 8.30
C SER A 40 0.39 -13.21 7.13
N TYR A 41 0.87 -13.28 5.89
CA TYR A 41 -0.01 -13.14 4.73
C TYR A 41 -1.06 -14.26 4.68
N ASN A 42 -0.67 -15.48 5.06
CA ASN A 42 -1.56 -16.62 5.17
C ASN A 42 -2.77 -16.34 6.08
N MET A 43 -2.56 -15.67 7.22
CA MET A 43 -3.67 -15.31 8.10
C MET A 43 -4.56 -14.23 7.48
N LEU A 44 -3.99 -13.24 6.78
CA LEU A 44 -4.79 -12.25 6.07
C LEU A 44 -5.69 -12.91 5.01
N LYS A 45 -5.17 -13.93 4.31
CA LYS A 45 -5.93 -14.74 3.35
C LYS A 45 -7.01 -15.59 4.02
N LEU A 46 -6.74 -16.15 5.19
CA LEU A 46 -7.70 -16.97 5.94
C LEU A 46 -8.81 -16.14 6.60
N ALA A 47 -8.54 -14.90 6.98
CA ALA A 47 -9.49 -14.01 7.64
C ALA A 47 -10.88 -13.96 6.97
N PRO A 48 -11.02 -13.61 5.67
CA PRO A 48 -12.33 -13.59 5.02
C PRO A 48 -12.98 -14.98 4.94
N VAL A 49 -12.18 -16.05 4.78
CA VAL A 49 -12.69 -17.44 4.74
C VAL A 49 -13.34 -17.82 6.09
N LEU A 50 -12.75 -17.40 7.21
CA LEU A 50 -13.31 -17.64 8.54
C LEU A 50 -14.67 -16.97 8.74
N PHE A 51 -14.87 -15.76 8.21
CA PHE A 51 -16.18 -15.09 8.26
C PHE A 51 -17.24 -15.84 7.44
N VAL A 52 -16.88 -16.34 6.25
CA VAL A 52 -17.78 -17.17 5.44
C VAL A 52 -18.13 -18.47 6.16
N ALA A 53 -17.13 -19.14 6.75
CA ALA A 53 -17.34 -20.38 7.49
C ALA A 53 -18.25 -20.17 8.72
N ALA A 54 -18.03 -19.09 9.48
CA ALA A 54 -18.83 -18.76 10.65
C ALA A 54 -20.30 -18.48 10.29
N GLU A 55 -20.55 -17.72 9.21
CA GLU A 55 -21.92 -17.47 8.75
C GLU A 55 -22.59 -18.74 8.24
N THR A 56 -21.85 -19.60 7.54
CA THR A 56 -22.36 -20.89 7.07
C THR A 56 -22.81 -21.77 8.24
N ILE A 57 -21.98 -21.88 9.28
CA ILE A 57 -22.32 -22.62 10.51
C ILE A 57 -23.57 -22.03 11.18
N ALA A 58 -23.67 -20.70 11.29
CA ALA A 58 -24.81 -20.03 11.89
C ALA A 58 -26.12 -20.27 11.11
N ILE A 59 -26.05 -20.30 9.78
CA ILE A 59 -27.20 -20.63 8.92
C ILE A 59 -27.65 -22.07 9.15
N PHE A 60 -26.72 -23.03 9.22
CA PHE A 60 -27.05 -24.43 9.51
C PHE A 60 -27.65 -24.64 10.91
N MET A 61 -27.27 -23.80 11.88
CA MET A 61 -27.87 -23.80 13.22
C MET A 61 -29.25 -23.12 13.29
N GLY A 62 -29.79 -22.64 12.17
CA GLY A 62 -31.08 -21.93 12.14
C GLY A 62 -31.02 -20.49 12.67
N MET A 63 -29.83 -19.94 12.89
CA MET A 63 -29.58 -18.58 13.39
C MET A 63 -29.27 -17.58 12.25
N GLY A 64 -29.79 -17.87 11.04
CA GLY A 64 -29.62 -17.02 9.86
C GLY A 64 -30.63 -15.87 9.83
N SER A 65 -30.15 -14.63 9.79
CA SER A 65 -30.98 -13.45 9.53
C SER A 65 -30.30 -12.55 8.50
N GLY A 66 -31.08 -11.89 7.65
CA GLY A 66 -30.55 -11.02 6.59
C GLY A 66 -29.63 -9.92 7.11
N GLY A 67 -29.88 -9.42 8.32
CA GLY A 67 -29.01 -8.42 8.95
C GLY A 67 -27.61 -8.95 9.30
N TYR A 68 -27.49 -10.23 9.70
CA TYR A 68 -26.19 -10.85 9.94
C TYR A 68 -25.42 -11.08 8.64
N ILE A 69 -26.11 -11.58 7.61
CA ILE A 69 -25.52 -11.79 6.28
C ILE A 69 -24.93 -10.49 5.74
N PHE A 70 -25.69 -9.38 5.85
CA PHE A 70 -25.22 -8.07 5.47
C PHE A 70 -23.94 -7.66 6.20
N GLY A 71 -23.89 -7.84 7.53
CA GLY A 71 -22.70 -7.53 8.30
C GLY A 71 -21.48 -8.37 7.93
N THR A 72 -21.68 -9.66 7.69
CA THR A 72 -20.63 -10.57 7.24
C THR A 72 -20.08 -10.15 5.87
N VAL A 73 -20.94 -9.80 4.91
CA VAL A 73 -20.52 -9.32 3.58
C VAL A 73 -19.66 -8.07 3.69
N VAL A 74 -20.08 -7.09 4.50
CA VAL A 74 -19.30 -5.86 4.68
C VAL A 74 -17.93 -6.16 5.31
N CYS A 75 -17.87 -7.02 6.33
CA CYS A 75 -16.60 -7.44 6.95
C CYS A 75 -15.65 -8.08 5.91
N ILE A 76 -16.17 -8.95 5.04
CA ILE A 76 -15.38 -9.58 3.97
C ILE A 76 -14.83 -8.54 3.01
N ILE A 77 -15.67 -7.61 2.53
CA ILE A 77 -15.22 -6.53 1.62
C ILE A 77 -14.11 -5.71 2.28
N THR A 78 -14.31 -5.32 3.55
CA THR A 78 -13.31 -4.57 4.31
C THR A 78 -11.98 -5.33 4.40
N LEU A 79 -12.01 -6.62 4.76
CA LEU A 79 -10.81 -7.46 4.83
C LEU A 79 -10.11 -7.60 3.47
N LEU A 80 -10.87 -7.82 2.38
CA LEU A 80 -10.32 -7.93 1.03
C LEU A 80 -9.65 -6.64 0.55
N LEU A 81 -10.24 -5.48 0.85
CA LEU A 81 -9.63 -4.18 0.55
C LEU A 81 -8.29 -4.02 1.29
N GLY A 82 -8.25 -4.39 2.58
CA GLY A 82 -7.01 -4.36 3.37
C GLY A 82 -5.92 -5.32 2.85
N MET A 83 -6.32 -6.42 2.22
CA MET A 83 -5.39 -7.38 1.60
C MET A 83 -4.78 -6.89 0.28
N GLY A 84 -5.45 -6.01 -0.46
CA GLY A 84 -5.04 -5.61 -1.81
C GLY A 84 -3.61 -5.05 -1.87
N GLU A 85 -3.24 -4.20 -0.91
CA GLU A 85 -1.90 -3.63 -0.81
C GLU A 85 -0.84 -4.66 -0.38
N GLU A 86 -1.14 -5.48 0.63
CA GLU A 86 -0.20 -6.49 1.15
C GLU A 86 0.04 -7.61 0.15
N ARG A 87 -0.95 -7.93 -0.70
CA ARG A 87 -0.82 -8.92 -1.78
C ARG A 87 0.28 -8.53 -2.76
N LYS A 88 0.34 -7.26 -3.20
CA LYS A 88 1.38 -6.79 -4.13
C LYS A 88 2.78 -6.95 -3.52
N LYS A 89 2.92 -6.65 -2.22
CA LYS A 89 4.19 -6.81 -1.50
C LYS A 89 4.57 -8.28 -1.33
N GLN A 90 3.61 -9.14 -1.04
CA GLN A 90 3.86 -10.58 -0.89
C GLN A 90 4.32 -11.20 -2.22
N LEU A 91 3.63 -10.90 -3.32
CA LEU A 91 4.01 -11.40 -4.65
C LEU A 91 5.44 -10.97 -5.02
N PHE A 92 5.81 -9.72 -4.72
CA PHE A 92 7.18 -9.23 -4.92
C PHE A 92 8.24 -10.05 -4.18
N ILE A 93 7.97 -10.38 -2.92
CA ILE A 93 8.91 -11.08 -2.05
C ILE A 93 9.07 -12.52 -2.49
N GLU A 94 7.96 -13.17 -2.83
CA GLU A 94 7.94 -14.52 -3.39
C GLU A 94 8.71 -14.60 -4.72
N GLU A 95 8.56 -13.60 -5.60
CA GLU A 95 9.29 -13.53 -6.87
C GLU A 95 10.81 -13.34 -6.68
N ILE A 96 11.25 -12.66 -5.61
CA ILE A 96 12.69 -12.52 -5.26
C ILE A 96 13.21 -13.75 -4.51
N GLY A 97 12.34 -14.67 -4.07
CA GLY A 97 12.72 -15.88 -3.32
C GLY A 97 12.86 -15.69 -1.81
N TYR A 98 12.49 -14.53 -1.28
CA TYR A 98 12.32 -14.35 0.17
C TYR A 98 10.91 -14.80 0.59
N ASN A 99 10.72 -15.27 1.82
CA ASN A 99 9.39 -15.61 2.34
C ASN A 99 9.09 -15.01 3.73
N ASP A 100 10.00 -14.17 4.23
CA ASP A 100 9.94 -13.71 5.61
C ASP A 100 9.01 -12.52 5.84
N ARG A 101 8.31 -12.58 6.96
CA ARG A 101 7.39 -11.53 7.42
C ARG A 101 8.12 -10.21 7.70
N GLU A 102 9.36 -10.26 8.16
CA GLU A 102 10.15 -9.06 8.44
C GLU A 102 10.55 -8.36 7.14
N THR A 103 10.97 -9.12 6.13
CA THR A 103 11.25 -8.62 4.79
C THR A 103 10.05 -7.90 4.20
N ARG A 104 8.82 -8.39 4.41
CA ARG A 104 7.59 -7.72 3.95
C ARG A 104 7.33 -6.37 4.57
N LYS A 105 7.73 -6.16 5.82
CA LYS A 105 7.63 -4.84 6.46
C LYS A 105 8.61 -3.83 5.89
N ASN A 106 9.73 -4.33 5.37
CA ASN A 106 10.80 -3.52 4.78
C ASN A 106 10.51 -3.14 3.33
N VAL A 107 9.62 -3.86 2.64
CA VAL A 107 9.15 -3.46 1.31
C VAL A 107 8.41 -2.13 1.36
N ARG A 108 8.94 -1.16 0.62
CA ARG A 108 8.35 0.16 0.39
C ARG A 108 7.67 0.18 -0.98
N THR A 109 6.58 0.93 -1.08
CA THR A 109 5.93 1.20 -2.36
C THR A 109 6.29 2.62 -2.75
N LEU A 110 7.01 2.78 -3.86
CA LEU A 110 7.41 4.07 -4.41
C LEU A 110 6.79 4.22 -5.80
N GLN A 111 6.59 5.46 -6.26
CA GLN A 111 6.20 5.69 -7.65
C GLN A 111 7.46 5.72 -8.50
N TYR A 112 7.53 4.88 -9.53
CA TYR A 112 8.68 4.74 -10.40
C TYR A 112 8.41 5.30 -11.80
N THR A 113 9.46 5.89 -12.37
CA THR A 113 9.50 6.38 -13.74
C THR A 113 10.88 6.20 -14.36
N PHE A 114 10.90 5.93 -15.66
CA PHE A 114 12.14 5.89 -16.44
C PHE A 114 12.60 7.31 -16.80
N GLY A 115 13.90 7.58 -16.62
CA GLY A 115 14.53 8.84 -17.03
C GLY A 115 14.30 10.01 -16.06
N GLU A 116 14.90 11.16 -16.39
CA GLU A 116 14.74 12.36 -15.59
C GLU A 116 13.37 13.01 -15.79
N VAL A 117 12.64 13.18 -14.69
CA VAL A 117 11.34 13.85 -14.72
C VAL A 117 11.51 15.33 -14.43
N LYS A 118 10.89 16.15 -15.28
CA LYS A 118 10.79 17.61 -15.10
C LYS A 118 9.47 18.05 -14.47
N TYR A 119 8.41 17.24 -14.54
CA TYR A 119 7.08 17.56 -14.00
C TYR A 119 6.30 16.28 -13.65
N VAL A 120 5.71 16.19 -12.45
CA VAL A 120 4.88 15.03 -12.04
C VAL A 120 3.64 14.88 -12.94
N GLU A 121 2.93 15.98 -13.20
CA GLU A 121 1.60 15.98 -13.84
C GLU A 121 1.57 15.42 -15.27
N LYS A 122 2.72 15.34 -15.95
CA LYS A 122 2.83 14.87 -17.34
C LYS A 122 3.39 13.47 -17.49
N VAL A 123 3.79 12.82 -16.39
CA VAL A 123 4.48 11.53 -16.44
C VAL A 123 3.58 10.42 -15.94
N LYS A 124 3.46 9.36 -16.74
CA LYS A 124 2.83 8.11 -16.28
C LYS A 124 3.79 7.39 -15.36
N MET A 125 3.60 7.57 -14.06
CA MET A 125 4.33 6.81 -13.05
C MET A 125 3.66 5.46 -12.81
N SER A 126 4.47 4.46 -12.49
CA SER A 126 4.01 3.13 -12.13
C SER A 126 4.29 2.88 -10.65
N GLU A 127 3.38 2.20 -9.95
CA GLU A 127 3.69 1.73 -8.59
C GLU A 127 4.79 0.68 -8.65
N SER A 128 5.88 0.92 -7.91
CA SER A 128 7.01 0.01 -7.78
C SER A 128 7.16 -0.41 -6.32
N GLN A 129 7.31 -1.71 -6.09
CA GLN A 129 7.71 -2.24 -4.80
C GLN A 129 9.24 -2.29 -4.77
N VAL A 130 9.82 -1.80 -3.68
CA VAL A 130 11.27 -1.67 -3.51
C VAL A 130 11.68 -2.33 -2.20
N LEU A 131 12.72 -3.16 -2.26
CA LEU A 131 13.35 -3.82 -1.13
C LEU A 131 14.85 -3.52 -1.17
N LEU A 132 15.37 -3.03 -0.04
CA LEU A 132 16.80 -2.87 0.19
C LEU A 132 17.27 -4.06 1.03
N THR A 133 18.21 -4.83 0.48
CA THR A 133 18.93 -5.90 1.19
C THR A 133 20.33 -5.40 1.55
N ASP A 134 21.21 -6.26 2.06
CA ASP A 134 22.53 -5.83 2.50
C ASP A 134 23.46 -5.48 1.32
N GLU A 135 23.27 -6.10 0.15
CA GLU A 135 24.16 -5.94 -1.01
C GLU A 135 23.43 -5.46 -2.29
N ILE A 136 22.12 -5.70 -2.38
CA ILE A 136 21.34 -5.50 -3.61
C ILE A 136 20.05 -4.73 -3.32
N MET A 137 19.75 -3.77 -4.19
CA MET A 137 18.43 -3.14 -4.28
C MET A 137 17.57 -3.89 -5.30
N TYR A 138 16.44 -4.41 -4.84
CA TYR A 138 15.42 -4.99 -5.70
C TYR A 138 14.28 -3.99 -5.89
N PHE A 139 13.82 -3.80 -7.11
CA PHE A 139 12.58 -3.08 -7.35
C PHE A 139 11.81 -3.63 -8.54
N SER A 140 10.49 -3.55 -8.47
CA SER A 140 9.64 -4.02 -9.56
C SER A 140 9.17 -2.89 -10.47
N VAL A 141 9.18 -3.13 -11.77
CA VAL A 141 8.64 -2.20 -12.76
C VAL A 141 7.52 -2.87 -13.54
N ASN A 142 6.38 -2.18 -13.65
CA ASN A 142 5.29 -2.64 -14.49
C ASN A 142 5.51 -2.13 -15.92
N ILE A 143 5.60 -3.04 -16.90
CA ILE A 143 5.76 -2.66 -18.30
C ILE A 143 4.38 -2.22 -18.83
N PRO A 144 4.21 -0.96 -19.29
CA PRO A 144 2.90 -0.43 -19.67
C PRO A 144 2.20 -1.21 -20.79
N LYS A 145 2.98 -1.87 -21.67
CA LYS A 145 2.46 -2.59 -22.85
C LYS A 145 2.08 -4.04 -22.58
N ASN A 146 2.77 -4.73 -21.67
CA ASN A 146 2.61 -6.18 -21.51
C ASN A 146 1.88 -6.60 -20.23
N LYS A 147 1.56 -5.66 -19.32
CA LYS A 147 1.09 -5.95 -17.94
C LYS A 147 2.03 -6.84 -17.11
N ASP A 148 3.10 -7.35 -17.71
CA ASP A 148 4.15 -8.06 -17.03
C ASP A 148 4.90 -7.13 -16.09
N ARG A 149 5.25 -7.70 -14.95
CA ARG A 149 6.04 -7.08 -13.91
C ARG A 149 7.44 -7.68 -14.00
N VAL A 150 8.43 -6.80 -14.13
CA VAL A 150 9.84 -7.19 -14.18
C VAL A 150 10.51 -6.74 -12.89
N ILE A 151 11.30 -7.63 -12.30
CA ILE A 151 12.15 -7.30 -11.15
C ILE A 151 13.50 -6.87 -11.70
N ILE A 152 13.96 -5.72 -11.23
CA ILE A 152 15.28 -5.20 -11.51
C ILE A 152 16.10 -5.34 -10.23
N GLU A 153 17.28 -5.90 -10.39
CA GLU A 153 18.27 -6.08 -9.35
C GLU A 153 19.42 -5.12 -9.61
N VAL A 154 19.75 -4.29 -8.62
CA VAL A 154 20.85 -3.34 -8.71
C VAL A 154 21.79 -3.59 -7.54
N PRO A 155 22.95 -4.22 -7.77
CA PRO A 155 24.01 -4.32 -6.77
C PRO A 155 24.47 -2.92 -6.36
N TYR A 156 24.76 -2.71 -5.07
CA TYR A 156 25.22 -1.40 -4.59
C TYR A 156 26.54 -0.96 -5.22
N VAL A 157 27.39 -1.92 -5.59
CA VAL A 157 28.66 -1.69 -6.31
C VAL A 157 28.45 -0.95 -7.64
N ASP A 158 27.30 -1.13 -8.29
CA ASP A 158 27.01 -0.51 -9.59
C ASP A 158 26.42 0.90 -9.45
N ILE A 159 26.06 1.32 -8.23
CA ILE A 159 25.49 2.64 -7.97
C ILE A 159 26.62 3.67 -7.91
N ARG A 160 26.59 4.63 -8.83
CA ARG A 160 27.59 5.70 -8.90
C ARG A 160 27.16 6.92 -8.10
N ASP A 161 25.94 7.38 -8.35
CA ASP A 161 25.43 8.62 -7.76
C ASP A 161 23.99 8.42 -7.29
N ILE A 162 23.68 8.95 -6.11
CA ILE A 162 22.33 9.03 -5.56
C ILE A 162 22.08 10.48 -5.19
N TYR A 163 21.07 11.10 -5.80
CA TYR A 163 20.74 12.49 -5.51
C TYR A 163 19.25 12.75 -5.57
N ILE A 164 18.82 13.79 -4.86
CA ILE A 164 17.44 14.27 -4.88
C ILE A 164 17.36 15.50 -5.77
N LYS A 165 16.38 15.49 -6.67
CA LYS A 165 16.02 16.62 -7.50
C LYS A 165 14.70 17.19 -7.02
N GLU A 166 14.73 18.40 -6.47
CA GLU A 166 13.52 19.18 -6.22
C GLU A 166 13.02 19.79 -7.53
N THR A 167 11.75 19.61 -7.81
CA THR A 167 11.05 20.25 -8.93
C THR A 167 9.98 21.15 -8.35
N VAL A 168 10.09 22.45 -8.62
CA VAL A 168 9.08 23.43 -8.23
C VAL A 168 8.16 23.67 -9.41
N THR A 169 6.89 23.25 -9.26
CA THR A 169 5.85 23.55 -10.25
C THR A 169 5.04 24.75 -9.76
N THR A 170 5.13 25.85 -10.49
CA THR A 170 4.28 27.03 -10.28
C THR A 170 2.93 26.79 -10.94
N ASN A 171 1.89 26.65 -10.13
CA ASN A 171 0.52 26.46 -10.59
C ASN A 171 -0.31 27.71 -10.28
N LYS A 172 -1.31 28.00 -11.12
CA LYS A 172 -2.25 29.09 -10.84
C LYS A 172 -2.94 28.80 -9.51
N LEU A 173 -2.86 29.75 -8.57
CA LEU A 173 -3.46 29.63 -7.24
C LEU A 173 -4.94 29.25 -7.38
N TYR A 174 -5.30 28.07 -6.89
CA TYR A 174 -6.70 27.63 -6.89
C TYR A 174 -7.37 28.10 -5.60
N LEU A 175 -8.26 29.09 -5.72
CA LEU A 175 -9.12 29.52 -4.63
C LEU A 175 -10.39 28.66 -4.63
N PRO A 176 -10.68 27.93 -3.54
CA PRO A 176 -11.83 27.04 -3.48
C PRO A 176 -13.13 27.85 -3.58
N ARG A 177 -14.05 27.40 -4.43
CA ARG A 177 -15.39 28.00 -4.55
C ARG A 177 -16.36 27.26 -3.64
N MET A 178 -17.46 27.90 -3.23
CA MET A 178 -18.51 27.29 -2.39
C MET A 178 -19.04 25.95 -2.95
N ARG A 179 -19.07 25.80 -4.28
CA ARG A 179 -19.47 24.54 -4.95
C ARG A 179 -18.48 23.39 -4.70
N ASP A 180 -17.21 23.69 -4.51
CA ASP A 180 -16.13 22.71 -4.37
C ASP A 180 -16.15 22.04 -2.98
N LEU A 181 -16.91 22.58 -2.03
CA LEU A 181 -17.16 21.95 -0.73
C LEU A 181 -18.05 20.69 -0.84
N PHE A 182 -18.78 20.54 -1.96
CA PHE A 182 -19.76 19.46 -2.16
C PHE A 182 -19.36 18.47 -3.25
N ILE A 183 -18.23 18.69 -3.93
CA ILE A 183 -17.71 17.82 -4.99
C ILE A 183 -16.27 17.45 -4.62
N PRO A 184 -15.87 16.15 -4.71
CA PRO A 184 -14.48 15.78 -4.53
C PRO A 184 -13.60 16.53 -5.54
N ILE A 185 -12.79 17.45 -5.02
CA ILE A 185 -11.97 18.38 -5.81
C ILE A 185 -10.85 17.57 -6.49
N ARG A 186 -10.67 17.72 -7.80
CA ARG A 186 -9.59 17.02 -8.52
C ARG A 186 -8.18 17.56 -8.19
N ASN A 187 -8.10 18.81 -7.74
CA ASN A 187 -6.84 19.54 -7.50
C ASN A 187 -6.65 19.96 -6.03
N VAL A 188 -6.98 19.09 -5.06
CA VAL A 188 -6.85 19.40 -3.62
C VAL A 188 -5.44 19.86 -3.25
N ARG A 189 -4.39 19.29 -3.87
CA ARG A 189 -2.98 19.65 -3.61
C ARG A 189 -2.65 21.12 -3.92
N ASN A 190 -3.45 21.79 -4.75
CA ASN A 190 -3.16 23.14 -5.26
C ASN A 190 -3.98 24.21 -4.52
N ILE A 191 -4.82 23.82 -3.56
CA ILE A 191 -5.63 24.74 -2.77
C ILE A 191 -4.71 25.56 -1.86
N GLY A 192 -4.67 26.88 -2.07
CA GLY A 192 -3.90 27.81 -1.23
C GLY A 192 -2.38 27.69 -1.32
N LYS A 193 -1.84 26.86 -2.22
CA LYS A 193 -0.39 26.70 -2.46
C LYS A 193 -0.06 27.13 -3.89
N PRO A 194 0.63 28.27 -4.09
CA PRO A 194 1.01 28.75 -5.43
C PRO A 194 2.14 27.91 -6.04
N GLU A 195 2.93 27.24 -5.20
CA GLU A 195 4.05 26.40 -5.60
C GLU A 195 3.88 25.00 -5.01
N ILE A 196 4.12 24.00 -5.84
CA ILE A 196 4.17 22.60 -5.43
C ILE A 196 5.62 22.16 -5.58
N ARG A 197 6.19 21.71 -4.48
CA ARG A 197 7.55 21.15 -4.41
C ARG A 197 7.44 19.64 -4.44
N ASP A 198 7.91 19.07 -5.54
CA ASP A 198 7.98 17.62 -5.75
C ASP A 198 9.43 17.17 -5.67
N TYR A 199 9.69 16.15 -4.86
CA TYR A 199 11.03 15.59 -4.68
C TYR A 199 11.13 14.29 -5.45
N PHE A 200 12.18 14.17 -6.24
CA PHE A 200 12.49 12.96 -6.99
C PHE A 200 13.83 12.43 -6.53
N MET A 201 13.89 11.15 -6.20
CA MET A 201 15.17 10.48 -5.99
C MET A 201 15.62 9.86 -7.30
N ILE A 202 16.88 10.13 -7.66
CA ILE A 202 17.51 9.60 -8.85
C ILE A 202 18.67 8.70 -8.40
N VAL A 203 18.61 7.44 -8.81
CA VAL A 203 19.66 6.44 -8.62
C VAL A 203 20.31 6.21 -9.97
N LYS A 204 21.59 6.58 -10.08
CA LYS A 204 22.37 6.45 -11.29
C LYS A 204 23.31 5.26 -11.17
N THR A 205 23.16 4.31 -12.08
CA THR A 205 24.05 3.17 -12.26
C THR A 205 25.02 3.39 -13.41
N SER A 206 25.92 2.45 -13.67
CA SER A 206 26.82 2.48 -14.83
C SER A 206 26.08 2.72 -16.16
N ASP A 207 24.93 2.06 -16.32
CA ASP A 207 24.24 1.97 -17.60
C ASP A 207 22.84 2.62 -17.60
N ASN A 208 22.21 2.74 -16.43
CA ASN A 208 20.82 3.15 -16.31
C ASN A 208 20.58 4.24 -15.26
N LEU A 209 19.48 4.98 -15.45
CA LEU A 209 19.00 6.00 -14.52
C LEU A 209 17.59 5.65 -14.05
N TYR A 210 17.44 5.48 -12.74
CA TYR A 210 16.18 5.09 -12.11
C TYR A 210 15.65 6.24 -11.26
N THR A 211 14.40 6.65 -11.50
CA THR A 211 13.78 7.78 -10.80
C THR A 211 12.60 7.30 -9.98
N PHE A 212 12.57 7.70 -8.70
CA PHE A 212 11.52 7.38 -7.75
C PHE A 212 10.88 8.66 -7.19
N TYR A 213 9.59 8.59 -6.91
CA TYR A 213 8.77 9.66 -6.37
C TYR A 213 7.90 9.17 -5.21
N GLU A 214 7.85 9.98 -4.17
CA GLU A 214 6.99 9.88 -2.99
C GLU A 214 7.07 11.20 -2.19
N GLU A 215 6.38 11.26 -1.05
CA GLU A 215 6.47 12.31 -0.06
C GLU A 215 7.93 12.53 0.39
N ALA A 216 8.30 13.81 0.53
CA ALA A 216 9.67 14.24 0.79
C ALA A 216 10.32 13.50 1.98
N ALA A 217 9.57 13.32 3.08
CA ALA A 217 10.06 12.64 4.27
C ALA A 217 10.36 11.15 4.04
N VAL A 218 9.60 10.49 3.16
CA VAL A 218 9.81 9.07 2.80
C VAL A 218 11.02 8.94 1.90
N ILE A 219 11.15 9.83 0.90
CA ILE A 219 12.29 9.86 -0.01
C ILE A 219 13.60 10.10 0.74
N LEU A 220 13.65 11.12 1.61
CA LEU A 220 14.87 11.47 2.33
C LEU A 220 15.37 10.30 3.20
N LYS A 221 14.48 9.70 3.98
CA LYS A 221 14.81 8.50 4.77
C LYS A 221 15.25 7.31 3.91
N PHE A 222 14.65 7.16 2.74
CA PHE A 222 15.01 6.10 1.82
C PHE A 222 16.39 6.34 1.20
N GLN A 223 16.71 7.58 0.84
CA GLN A 223 18.02 8.00 0.35
C GLN A 223 19.10 7.77 1.42
N GLU A 224 18.89 8.24 2.66
CA GLU A 224 19.81 8.05 3.78
C GLU A 224 20.14 6.55 3.96
N LYS A 225 19.09 5.72 4.03
CA LYS A 225 19.28 4.26 4.17
C LYS A 225 20.03 3.64 2.99
N LEU A 226 19.78 4.11 1.77
CA LEU A 226 20.45 3.58 0.58
C LEU A 226 21.92 4.02 0.53
N GLN A 227 22.23 5.23 0.97
CA GLN A 227 23.60 5.72 1.11
C GLN A 227 24.38 4.97 2.18
N GLU A 228 23.76 4.64 3.33
CA GLU A 228 24.39 3.83 4.39
C GLU A 228 24.74 2.41 3.91
N LEU A 229 23.96 1.85 2.97
CA LEU A 229 24.19 0.50 2.44
C LEU A 229 25.13 0.48 1.23
N ALA A 230 25.26 1.60 0.51
CA ALA A 230 26.11 1.73 -0.67
C ALA A 230 27.50 2.31 -0.37
N SER A 231 27.77 2.70 0.89
CA SER A 231 29.07 3.18 1.38
C SER A 231 29.96 2.04 1.83
#